data_AF-A0A1M6SMC8-F1
#
_entry.id   AF-A0A1M6SMC8-F1
#
_cell.length_a   1.000
_cell.length_b   1.000
_cell.length_c   1.000
_cell.angle_alpha   90.00
_cell.angle_beta   90.00
_cell.angle_gamma   90.00
#
_symmetry.space_group_name_H-M   'P 1'
#
loop_
_entity.id
_entity.type
_entity.pdbx_description
1 polymer ?
#
loop_
_entity_poly.entity_id
_entity_poly.type
_entity_poly.pdbx_seq_one_letter_code
_entity_poly.pdbx_strand_id
1 'polypeptide(L)'
;MKSLYFILWILAALPVSAAQVVDFTQADDSLQVYQGQTVHVQADGAWVISMQRAALLNQKLQELQTVSAAHAELTQTNQEILDKVREIERLTAQLVHKIERDQHDIALNMNQIIAELDRSIVVLQTTNAELQSTNEQLNQQLAEMERTVKHLKKQIRRIWWKSTADKVVIGLAAFGVGWVVGSL
;
A
#
# COMPACT_ATOMS: atom_id res chain seq x y z
N MET A 1 37.97 -86.03 74.80
CA MET A 1 38.31 -85.81 73.38
C MET A 1 37.08 -85.81 72.46
N LYS A 2 35.95 -85.19 72.85
CA LYS A 2 34.73 -85.10 72.03
C LYS A 2 34.32 -83.64 71.72
N SER A 3 34.90 -82.64 72.39
CA SER A 3 34.57 -81.22 72.19
C SER A 3 35.36 -80.54 71.05
N LEU A 4 36.45 -81.13 70.57
CA LEU A 4 37.27 -80.57 69.48
C LEU A 4 36.70 -80.85 68.08
N TYR A 5 35.89 -81.90 67.92
CA TYR A 5 35.25 -82.23 66.64
C TYR A 5 34.04 -81.32 66.32
N PHE A 6 33.39 -80.74 67.34
CA PHE A 6 32.26 -79.84 67.11
C PHE A 6 32.69 -78.46 66.60
N ILE A 7 33.85 -77.96 67.03
CA ILE A 7 34.40 -76.68 66.55
C ILE A 7 34.93 -76.83 65.12
N LEU A 8 35.48 -78.00 64.76
CA LEU A 8 35.92 -78.29 63.40
C LEU A 8 34.76 -78.39 62.39
N TRP A 9 33.56 -78.78 62.85
CA TRP A 9 32.37 -78.86 62.01
C TRP A 9 31.70 -77.50 61.80
N ILE A 10 31.79 -76.60 62.78
CA ILE A 10 31.27 -75.22 62.67
C ILE A 10 32.17 -74.35 61.78
N LEU A 11 33.49 -74.61 61.73
CA LEU A 11 34.40 -73.89 60.83
C LEU A 11 34.25 -74.29 59.35
N ALA A 12 33.62 -75.44 59.06
CA ALA A 12 33.36 -75.92 57.70
C ALA A 12 32.02 -75.43 57.12
N ALA A 13 31.22 -74.70 57.91
CA ALA A 13 29.92 -74.16 57.51
C ALA A 13 29.97 -72.64 57.29
N LEU A 14 31.15 -72.07 57.02
CA LEU A 14 31.21 -70.76 56.37
C LEU A 14 30.74 -70.95 54.93
N PRO A 15 29.67 -70.27 54.47
CA PRO A 15 29.36 -70.26 53.06
C PRO A 15 30.54 -69.56 52.38
N VAL A 16 31.41 -70.36 51.77
CA VAL A 16 32.32 -69.88 50.73
C VAL A 16 31.41 -69.14 49.77
N SER A 17 31.64 -67.83 49.65
CA SER A 17 30.87 -66.95 48.76
C SER A 17 30.95 -67.58 47.37
N ALA A 18 29.90 -68.29 46.98
CA ALA A 18 29.83 -68.93 45.68
C ALA A 18 29.91 -67.79 44.67
N ALA A 19 30.99 -67.75 43.90
CA ALA A 19 31.08 -66.88 42.74
C ALA A 19 29.83 -67.18 41.89
N GLN A 20 28.87 -66.25 41.88
CA GLN A 20 27.66 -66.40 41.09
C GLN A 20 28.10 -66.35 39.63
N VAL A 21 28.08 -67.51 38.98
CA VAL A 21 28.32 -67.65 37.55
C VAL A 21 27.01 -67.31 36.84
N VAL A 22 27.07 -66.38 35.91
CA VAL A 22 25.91 -65.95 35.14
C VAL A 22 26.21 -66.19 33.66
N ASP A 23 25.34 -66.92 32.98
CA ASP A 23 25.49 -67.23 31.56
C ASP A 23 24.85 -66.14 30.70
N PHE A 24 25.57 -65.69 29.67
CA PHE A 24 25.07 -64.78 28.64
C PHE A 24 25.00 -65.55 27.32
N THR A 25 23.78 -65.80 26.84
CA THR A 25 23.52 -66.62 25.65
C THR A 25 23.22 -65.77 24.42
N GLN A 26 23.22 -66.38 23.22
CA GLN A 26 22.84 -65.66 21.98
C GLN A 26 21.40 -65.11 21.97
N ALA A 27 20.53 -65.57 22.88
CA ALA A 27 19.17 -65.07 23.00
C ALA A 27 19.06 -63.83 23.92
N ASP A 28 20.13 -63.49 24.65
CA ASP A 28 20.13 -62.41 25.62
C ASP A 28 20.64 -61.10 24.99
N ASP A 29 19.82 -60.06 25.00
CA ASP A 29 20.21 -58.73 24.49
C ASP A 29 20.98 -57.90 25.54
N SER A 30 20.73 -58.11 26.83
CA SER A 30 21.47 -57.42 27.91
C SER A 30 21.41 -58.18 29.23
N LEU A 31 22.49 -58.10 30.01
CA LEU A 31 22.60 -58.73 31.32
C LEU A 31 23.23 -57.77 32.33
N GLN A 32 22.55 -57.55 33.47
CA GLN A 32 23.13 -56.79 34.56
C GLN A 32 24.04 -57.69 35.40
N VAL A 33 25.30 -57.28 35.51
CA VAL A 33 26.34 -58.03 36.21
C VAL A 33 26.99 -57.17 37.28
N TYR A 34 27.20 -57.77 38.45
CA TYR A 34 27.77 -57.12 39.62
C TYR A 34 29.25 -57.48 39.79
N GLN A 35 30.00 -56.60 40.43
CA GLN A 35 31.42 -56.81 40.67
C GLN A 35 31.66 -58.11 41.46
N GLY A 36 32.51 -59.00 40.92
CA GLY A 36 32.81 -60.30 41.51
C GLY A 36 32.03 -61.48 40.92
N GLN A 37 31.06 -61.24 40.03
CA GLN A 37 30.42 -62.30 39.25
C GLN A 37 31.29 -62.72 38.07
N THR A 38 31.27 -64.01 37.75
CA THR A 38 31.96 -64.56 36.56
C THR A 38 30.90 -64.78 35.48
N VAL A 39 31.11 -64.19 34.30
CA VAL A 39 30.14 -64.26 33.20
C VAL A 39 30.63 -65.24 32.15
N HIS A 40 29.83 -66.26 31.85
CA HIS A 40 30.11 -67.21 30.78
C HIS A 40 29.42 -66.75 29.49
N VAL A 41 30.20 -66.31 28.51
CA VAL A 41 29.69 -65.82 27.22
C VAL A 41 29.57 -66.99 26.25
N GLN A 42 28.33 -67.38 25.92
CA GLN A 42 27.99 -68.40 24.93
C GLN A 42 27.43 -67.77 23.64
N ALA A 43 27.92 -66.58 23.30
CA ALA A 43 27.56 -65.81 22.12
C ALA A 43 28.80 -65.44 21.32
N ASP A 44 28.59 -64.94 20.09
CA ASP A 44 29.68 -64.57 19.17
C ASP A 44 30.52 -63.38 19.70
N GLY A 45 29.97 -62.60 20.63
CA GLY A 45 30.70 -61.56 21.36
C GLY A 45 29.85 -60.94 22.48
N ALA A 46 30.52 -60.30 23.45
CA ALA A 46 29.87 -59.54 24.51
C ALA A 46 30.69 -58.29 24.87
N TRP A 47 29.99 -57.21 25.21
CA TRP A 47 30.60 -55.96 25.68
C TRP A 47 30.13 -55.66 27.09
N VAL A 48 31.07 -55.38 28.00
CA VAL A 48 30.76 -54.97 29.38
C VAL A 48 30.93 -53.46 29.49
N ILE A 49 29.90 -52.79 29.99
CA ILE A 49 29.94 -51.36 30.23
C ILE A 49 29.51 -51.05 31.66
N SER A 50 30.13 -50.04 32.28
CA SER A 50 29.71 -49.59 33.59
C SER A 50 28.35 -48.89 33.50
N MET A 51 27.51 -49.06 34.52
CA MET A 51 26.18 -48.43 34.54
C MET A 51 26.23 -46.91 34.41
N GLN A 52 27.26 -46.27 34.99
CA GLN A 52 27.48 -44.82 34.87
C GLN A 52 27.77 -44.40 33.43
N ARG A 53 28.56 -45.19 32.69
CA ARG A 53 28.89 -44.91 31.29
C ARG A 53 27.69 -45.17 30.38
N ALA A 54 26.89 -46.21 30.64
CA ALA A 54 25.63 -46.45 29.94
C ALA A 54 24.65 -45.29 30.12
N ALA A 55 24.49 -44.79 31.36
CA ALA A 55 23.63 -43.65 31.64
C ALA A 55 24.07 -42.38 30.89
N LEU A 56 25.38 -42.09 30.89
CA LEU A 56 25.93 -40.95 30.14
C LEU A 56 25.72 -41.10 28.62
N LEU A 57 25.93 -42.29 28.07
CA LEU A 57 25.69 -42.58 26.66
C LEU A 57 24.23 -42.36 26.28
N ASN A 58 23.29 -42.84 27.11
CA ASN A 58 21.87 -42.63 26.89
C ASN A 58 21.48 -41.15 26.94
N GLN A 59 22.05 -40.39 27.89
CA GLN A 59 21.86 -38.93 27.93
C GLN A 59 22.37 -38.26 26.65
N LYS A 60 23.58 -38.62 26.19
CA LYS A 60 24.16 -38.05 24.96
C LYS A 60 23.36 -38.43 23.71
N LEU A 61 22.85 -39.66 23.67
CA LEU A 61 21.99 -40.11 22.58
C LEU A 61 20.67 -39.32 22.56
N GLN A 62 20.09 -39.05 23.73
CA GLN A 62 18.92 -38.19 23.86
C GLN A 62 19.22 -36.73 23.44
N GLU A 63 20.35 -36.16 23.86
CA GLU A 63 20.79 -34.83 23.41
C GLU A 63 20.99 -34.76 21.88
N LEU A 64 21.55 -35.81 21.26
CA LEU A 64 21.69 -35.87 19.81
C LEU A 64 20.34 -35.96 19.10
N GLN A 65 19.39 -36.72 19.66
CA GLN A 65 18.04 -36.81 19.11
C GLN A 65 17.31 -35.46 19.17
N THR A 66 17.43 -34.72 20.28
CA THR A 66 16.80 -33.40 20.40
C THR A 66 17.44 -32.37 19.45
N VAL A 67 18.77 -32.38 19.33
CA VAL A 67 19.49 -31.53 18.37
C VAL A 67 19.10 -31.88 16.93
N SER A 68 19.00 -33.16 16.59
CA SER A 68 18.56 -33.60 15.27
C SER A 68 17.14 -33.14 14.95
N ALA A 69 16.23 -33.22 15.93
CA ALA A 69 14.85 -32.74 15.76
C ALA A 69 14.81 -31.22 15.55
N ALA A 70 15.55 -30.46 16.36
CA ALA A 70 15.65 -29.00 16.20
C ALA A 70 16.27 -28.60 14.86
N HIS A 71 17.28 -29.33 14.38
CA HIS A 71 17.88 -29.06 13.07
C HIS A 71 16.89 -29.33 11.92
N ALA A 72 16.10 -30.40 12.02
CA ALA A 72 15.05 -30.70 11.04
C ALA A 72 14.00 -29.58 11.00
N GLU A 73 13.55 -29.10 12.17
CA GLU A 73 12.62 -27.97 12.28
C GLU A 73 13.20 -26.69 11.69
N LEU A 74 14.45 -26.32 12.03
CA LEU A 74 15.13 -25.16 11.46
C LEU A 74 15.25 -25.25 9.93
N THR A 75 15.51 -26.44 9.40
CA THR A 75 15.60 -26.66 7.95
C THR A 75 14.23 -26.43 7.29
N GLN A 76 13.16 -26.90 7.92
CA GLN A 76 11.80 -26.70 7.45
C GLN A 76 11.41 -25.20 7.50
N THR A 77 11.67 -24.51 8.61
CA THR A 77 11.39 -23.08 8.73
C THR A 77 12.18 -22.26 7.73
N ASN A 78 13.46 -22.59 7.49
CA ASN A 78 14.27 -21.92 6.47
C ASN A 78 13.68 -22.12 5.06
N GLN A 79 13.18 -23.31 4.74
CA GLN A 79 12.50 -23.54 3.46
C GLN A 79 11.23 -22.69 3.34
N GLU A 80 10.41 -22.63 4.39
CA GLU A 80 9.20 -21.79 4.38
C GLU A 80 9.55 -20.30 4.23
N ILE A 81 10.59 -19.82 4.90
CA ILE A 81 11.07 -18.44 4.76
C ILE A 81 11.52 -18.17 3.32
N LEU A 82 12.28 -19.08 2.71
CA LEU A 82 12.73 -18.93 1.32
C LEU A 82 11.54 -18.86 0.35
N ASP A 83 10.50 -19.66 0.58
CA ASP A 83 9.29 -19.61 -0.25
C ASP A 83 8.51 -18.30 -0.07
N LYS A 84 8.38 -17.81 1.17
CA LYS A 84 7.79 -16.48 1.42
C LYS A 84 8.61 -15.35 0.79
N VAL A 85 9.94 -15.43 0.82
CA VAL A 85 10.82 -14.44 0.17
C VAL A 85 10.60 -14.43 -1.34
N ARG A 86 10.54 -15.59 -1.99
CA ARG A 86 10.22 -15.69 -3.43
C ARG A 86 8.84 -15.12 -3.76
N GLU A 87 7.86 -15.34 -2.89
CA GLU A 87 6.52 -14.77 -3.06
C GLU A 87 6.54 -13.23 -2.96
N ILE A 88 7.25 -12.69 -1.96
CA ILE A 88 7.44 -11.25 -1.79
C ILE A 88 8.12 -10.67 -3.03
N GLU A 89 9.23 -11.26 -3.50
CA GLU A 89 9.93 -10.82 -4.71
C GLU A 89 9.01 -10.77 -5.93
N ARG A 90 8.18 -11.82 -6.11
CA ARG A 90 7.20 -11.88 -7.19
C ARG A 90 6.16 -10.77 -7.06
N LEU A 91 5.61 -10.53 -5.87
CA LEU A 91 4.61 -9.50 -5.63
C LEU A 91 5.20 -8.09 -5.79
N THR A 92 6.43 -7.87 -5.33
CA THR A 92 7.14 -6.60 -5.51
C THR A 92 7.39 -6.33 -6.99
N ALA A 93 7.84 -7.32 -7.77
CA ALA A 93 8.02 -7.17 -9.22
C ALA A 93 6.69 -6.83 -9.93
N GLN A 94 5.59 -7.49 -9.54
CA GLN A 94 4.26 -7.18 -10.07
C GLN A 94 3.81 -5.76 -9.71
N LEU A 95 4.07 -5.32 -8.48
CA LEU A 95 3.71 -3.98 -8.03
C LEU A 95 4.51 -2.91 -8.77
N VAL A 96 5.82 -3.09 -8.94
CA VAL A 96 6.67 -2.17 -9.72
C VAL A 96 6.14 -2.06 -11.15
N HIS A 97 5.88 -3.19 -11.81
CA HIS A 97 5.37 -3.18 -13.18
C HIS A 97 3.96 -2.55 -13.30
N LYS A 98 3.15 -2.66 -12.25
CA LYS A 98 1.85 -1.99 -12.19
C LYS A 98 2.00 -0.48 -12.04
N ILE A 99 2.88 -0.03 -11.14
CA ILE A 99 3.17 1.40 -10.92
C ILE A 99 3.70 2.05 -12.20
N GLU A 100 4.62 1.39 -12.92
CA GLU A 100 5.16 1.90 -14.19
C GLU A 100 4.07 2.10 -15.25
N ARG A 101 3.16 1.13 -15.39
CA ARG A 101 2.02 1.24 -16.31
C ARG A 101 1.05 2.34 -15.90
N ASP A 102 0.65 2.37 -14.64
CA ASP A 102 -0.27 3.37 -14.12
C ASP A 102 0.34 4.79 -14.26
N GLN A 103 1.64 4.95 -14.03
CA GLN A 103 2.35 6.21 -14.24
C GLN A 103 2.36 6.65 -15.71
N HIS A 104 2.58 5.72 -16.63
CA HIS A 104 2.53 5.99 -18.07
C HIS A 104 1.12 6.44 -18.50
N ASP A 105 0.09 5.72 -18.06
CA ASP A 105 -1.30 6.01 -18.38
C ASP A 105 -1.74 7.37 -17.81
N ILE A 106 -1.36 7.68 -16.57
CA ILE A 106 -1.62 8.99 -15.94
C ILE A 106 -0.95 10.11 -16.74
N ALA A 107 0.31 9.95 -17.13
CA ALA A 107 1.03 10.96 -17.90
C ALA A 107 0.37 11.21 -19.26
N LEU A 108 -0.04 10.15 -19.95
CA LEU A 108 -0.74 10.25 -21.24
C LEU A 108 -2.09 10.96 -21.09
N ASN A 109 -2.89 10.57 -20.09
CA ASN A 109 -4.19 11.19 -19.81
C ASN A 109 -4.05 12.66 -19.41
N MET A 110 -3.07 13.01 -18.57
CA MET A 110 -2.80 14.41 -18.21
C MET A 110 -2.44 15.25 -19.43
N ASN A 111 -1.58 14.73 -20.33
CA ASN A 111 -1.22 15.45 -21.55
C ASN A 111 -2.44 15.68 -22.47
N GLN A 112 -3.33 14.69 -22.56
CA GLN A 112 -4.59 14.84 -23.31
C GLN A 112 -5.50 15.92 -22.69
N ILE A 113 -5.65 15.92 -21.37
CA ILE A 113 -6.46 16.93 -20.66
C ILE A 113 -5.87 18.33 -20.87
N ILE A 114 -4.55 18.48 -20.76
CA ILE A 114 -3.85 19.76 -21.00
C ILE A 114 -4.10 20.23 -22.43
N ALA A 115 -3.96 19.35 -23.43
CA ALA A 115 -4.21 19.70 -24.82
C ALA A 115 -5.67 20.15 -25.07
N GLU A 116 -6.63 19.53 -24.40
CA GLU A 116 -8.05 19.91 -24.51
C GLU A 116 -8.36 21.24 -23.82
N LEU A 117 -7.71 21.50 -22.68
CA LEU A 117 -7.78 22.79 -21.99
C LEU A 117 -7.16 23.90 -22.85
N ASP A 118 -6.01 23.66 -23.47
CA ASP A 118 -5.35 24.64 -24.35
C ASP A 118 -6.25 24.99 -25.55
N ARG A 119 -6.88 24.00 -26.18
CA ARG A 119 -7.88 24.24 -27.23
C ARG A 119 -9.05 25.08 -26.73
N SER A 120 -9.57 24.74 -25.55
CA SER A 120 -10.69 25.48 -24.94
C SER A 120 -10.32 26.93 -24.66
N ILE A 121 -9.09 27.20 -24.20
CA ILE A 121 -8.57 28.55 -23.97
C ILE A 121 -8.51 29.32 -25.30
N VAL A 122 -7.98 28.72 -26.37
CA VAL A 122 -7.91 29.36 -27.70
C VAL A 122 -9.30 29.72 -28.21
N VAL A 123 -10.28 28.82 -28.06
CA VAL A 123 -11.68 29.08 -28.43
C VAL A 123 -12.24 30.25 -27.62
N LEU A 124 -12.06 30.24 -26.30
CA LEU A 124 -12.55 31.33 -25.43
C LEU A 124 -11.90 32.68 -25.76
N GLN A 125 -10.60 32.71 -26.04
CA GLN A 125 -9.90 33.92 -26.46
C GLN A 125 -10.46 34.48 -27.77
N THR A 126 -10.72 33.60 -28.74
CA THR A 126 -11.30 33.97 -30.03
C THR A 126 -12.70 34.55 -29.84
N THR A 127 -13.57 33.85 -29.11
CA THR A 127 -14.92 34.31 -28.80
C THR A 127 -14.92 35.65 -28.06
N ASN A 128 -14.00 35.85 -27.12
CA ASN A 128 -13.89 37.12 -26.39
C ASN A 128 -13.47 38.27 -27.31
N ALA A 129 -12.54 38.03 -28.24
CA ALA A 129 -12.15 39.02 -29.23
C ALA A 129 -13.32 39.39 -30.17
N GLU A 130 -14.10 38.41 -30.61
CA GLU A 130 -15.31 38.63 -31.43
C GLU A 130 -16.37 39.43 -30.68
N LEU A 131 -16.62 39.11 -29.40
CA LEU A 131 -17.55 39.85 -28.56
C LEU A 131 -17.09 41.30 -28.34
N GLN A 132 -15.78 41.52 -28.13
CA GLN A 132 -15.23 42.86 -28.00
C GLN A 132 -15.45 43.67 -29.28
N SER A 133 -15.12 43.11 -30.45
CA SER A 133 -15.35 43.75 -31.75
C SER A 133 -16.84 44.07 -31.96
N THR A 134 -17.73 43.15 -31.59
CA THR A 134 -19.18 43.35 -31.70
C THR A 134 -19.66 44.49 -30.80
N ASN A 135 -19.14 44.56 -29.57
CA ASN A 135 -19.49 45.62 -28.62
C ASN A 135 -19.00 46.99 -29.13
N GLU A 136 -17.78 47.06 -29.68
CA GLU A 136 -17.27 48.28 -30.32
C GLU A 136 -18.16 48.75 -31.47
N GLN A 137 -18.60 47.83 -32.35
CA GLN A 137 -19.54 48.14 -33.43
C GLN A 137 -20.89 48.63 -32.92
N LEU A 138 -21.45 47.99 -31.90
CA LEU A 138 -22.71 48.41 -31.28
C LEU A 138 -22.60 49.82 -30.66
N ASN A 139 -21.48 50.12 -29.99
CA ASN A 139 -21.23 51.45 -29.43
C ASN A 139 -21.13 52.52 -30.52
N GLN A 140 -20.51 52.21 -31.66
CA GLN A 140 -20.47 53.12 -32.81
C GLN A 140 -21.87 53.39 -33.38
N GLN A 141 -22.67 52.34 -33.58
CA GLN A 141 -24.05 52.47 -34.04
C GLN A 141 -24.91 53.29 -33.07
N LEU A 142 -24.73 53.09 -31.76
CA LEU A 142 -25.43 53.85 -30.73
C LEU A 142 -25.05 55.34 -30.79
N ALA A 143 -23.77 55.65 -30.95
CA ALA A 143 -23.31 57.04 -31.13
C ALA A 143 -23.87 57.70 -32.40
N GLU A 144 -24.00 56.95 -33.50
CA GLU A 144 -24.64 57.43 -34.73
C GLU A 144 -26.14 57.68 -34.54
N MET A 145 -26.84 56.78 -33.86
CA MET A 145 -28.24 56.96 -33.48
C MET A 145 -28.43 58.20 -32.60
N GLU A 146 -27.56 58.44 -31.61
CA GLU A 146 -27.63 59.66 -30.80
C GLU A 146 -27.42 60.94 -31.63
N ARG A 147 -26.49 60.92 -32.58
CA ARG A 147 -26.25 62.04 -33.50
C ARG A 147 -27.47 62.32 -34.39
N THR A 148 -28.07 61.28 -34.96
CA THR A 148 -29.28 61.41 -35.80
C THR A 148 -30.47 61.93 -34.98
N VAL A 149 -30.69 61.40 -33.77
CA VAL A 149 -31.71 61.91 -32.84
C VAL A 149 -31.48 63.39 -32.52
N LYS A 150 -30.24 63.78 -32.21
CA LYS A 150 -29.89 65.18 -31.94
C LYS A 150 -30.13 66.07 -33.17
N HIS A 151 -29.83 65.57 -34.37
CA HIS A 151 -30.07 66.28 -35.62
C HIS A 151 -31.56 66.48 -35.89
N LEU A 152 -32.36 65.41 -35.76
CA LEU A 152 -33.82 65.45 -35.91
C LEU A 152 -34.46 66.39 -34.89
N LYS A 153 -34.05 66.33 -33.62
CA LYS A 153 -34.53 67.26 -32.58
C LYS A 153 -34.22 68.72 -32.91
N LYS A 154 -33.04 69.02 -33.49
CA LYS A 154 -32.71 70.36 -33.99
C LYS A 154 -33.55 70.76 -35.20
N GLN A 155 -33.84 69.84 -36.12
CA GLN A 155 -34.70 70.10 -37.28
C GLN A 155 -36.14 70.39 -36.85
N ILE A 156 -36.74 69.55 -35.99
CA ILE A 156 -38.08 69.76 -35.41
C ILE A 156 -38.16 71.13 -34.75
N ARG A 157 -37.16 71.48 -33.92
CA ARG A 157 -37.09 72.80 -33.27
C ARG A 157 -37.07 73.95 -34.28
N ARG A 158 -36.28 73.85 -35.36
CA ARG A 158 -36.21 74.87 -36.42
C ARG A 158 -37.54 75.01 -37.18
N ILE A 159 -38.18 73.90 -37.54
CA ILE A 159 -39.48 73.90 -38.22
C ILE A 159 -40.53 74.56 -37.32
N TRP A 160 -40.55 74.20 -36.04
CA TRP A 160 -41.44 74.80 -35.06
C TRP A 160 -41.23 76.31 -34.96
N TRP A 161 -39.97 76.78 -34.82
CA TRP A 161 -39.64 78.21 -34.79
C TRP A 161 -40.03 78.95 -36.06
N LYS A 162 -39.84 78.34 -37.25
CA LYS A 162 -40.26 78.95 -38.51
C LYS A 162 -41.77 79.12 -38.57
N SER A 163 -42.53 78.10 -38.14
CA SER A 163 -44.00 78.15 -38.14
C SER A 163 -44.56 79.13 -37.11
N THR A 164 -43.96 79.22 -35.92
CA THR A 164 -44.38 80.19 -34.89
C THR A 164 -44.00 81.61 -35.26
N ALA A 165 -42.78 81.85 -35.79
CA ALA A 165 -42.37 83.16 -36.26
C ALA A 165 -43.29 83.70 -37.36
N ASP A 166 -43.65 82.87 -38.34
CA ASP A 166 -44.58 83.24 -39.42
C ASP A 166 -45.96 83.64 -38.87
N LYS A 167 -46.50 82.85 -37.93
CA LYS A 167 -47.77 83.18 -37.24
C LYS A 167 -47.70 84.46 -36.42
N VAL A 168 -46.58 84.72 -35.72
CA VAL A 168 -46.39 85.96 -34.93
C VAL A 168 -46.25 87.18 -35.84
N VAL A 169 -45.53 87.08 -36.95
CA VAL A 169 -45.42 88.17 -37.93
C VAL A 169 -46.77 88.49 -38.55
N ILE A 170 -47.57 87.49 -38.91
CA ILE A 170 -48.95 87.69 -39.39
C ILE A 170 -49.82 88.33 -38.30
N GLY A 171 -49.69 87.88 -37.05
CA GLY A 171 -50.40 88.47 -35.91
C GLY A 171 -50.02 89.94 -35.69
N LEU A 172 -48.72 90.26 -35.69
CA LEU A 172 -48.22 91.63 -35.52
C LEU A 172 -48.57 92.54 -36.71
N ALA A 173 -48.56 92.01 -37.95
CA ALA A 173 -49.03 92.74 -39.12
C ALA A 173 -50.54 93.05 -39.02
N ALA A 174 -51.35 92.07 -38.60
CA ALA A 174 -52.78 92.28 -38.37
C ALA A 174 -53.05 93.31 -37.26
N PHE A 175 -52.28 93.28 -36.17
CA PHE A 175 -52.38 94.27 -35.09
C PHE A 175 -51.87 95.66 -35.50
N GLY A 176 -50.78 95.75 -36.27
CA GLY A 176 -50.23 97.01 -36.76
C GLY A 176 -51.16 97.74 -37.73
N VAL A 177 -51.82 96.99 -38.63
CA VAL A 177 -52.84 97.56 -39.53
C VAL A 177 -54.09 97.98 -38.74
N GLY A 178 -54.48 97.24 -37.69
CA GLY A 178 -55.59 97.63 -36.81
C GLY A 178 -55.32 98.91 -35.99
N TRP A 179 -54.08 99.13 -35.55
CA TRP A 179 -53.72 100.33 -34.76
C TRP A 179 -53.63 101.62 -35.60
N VAL A 180 -53.17 101.52 -36.86
CA VAL A 180 -53.10 102.68 -37.78
C VAL A 180 -54.49 103.11 -38.27
N VAL A 181 -55.45 102.18 -38.37
CA VAL A 181 -56.85 102.51 -38.74
C VAL A 181 -57.67 102.97 -37.52
N GLY A 182 -57.28 102.62 -36.30
CA GLY A 182 -57.98 103.04 -35.07
C GLY A 182 -57.50 104.34 -34.42
N SER A 183 -56.53 105.06 -35.03
CA SER A 183 -55.97 106.31 -34.48
C SER A 183 -56.12 107.54 -35.41
N LEU A 184 -56.94 107.42 -36.46
CA LEU A 184 -57.43 108.52 -37.32
C LEU A 184 -58.92 108.74 -37.04
#